data_AF-A0A955YM44-F1
#
_entry.id   AF-A0A955YM44-F1
#
_cell.length_a   1.000
_cell.length_b   1.000
_cell.length_c   1.000
_cell.angle_alpha   90.00
_cell.angle_beta   90.00
_cell.angle_gamma   90.00
#
_symmetry.space_group_name_H-M   'P 1'
#
loop_
_entity.id
_entity.type
_entity.pdbx_description
1 polymer ?
#
loop_
_entity_poly.entity_id
_entity_poly.type
_entity_poly.pdbx_seq_one_letter_code
_entity_poly.pdbx_strand_id
1 'polypeptide(L)'
;MAEAVQRALEDRRMLLVEAGTGTGKTLAYLLPAILSGQKVVVSTGTRTLQDQILDHDLPLLREHLGQPVVASAMKGLSNYVCRRRFAE
;
A
#
# COMPACT_ATOMS: atom_id res chain seq x y z
N MET A 1 -5.85 10.85 -10.82
CA MET A 1 -4.67 10.08 -10.36
C MET A 1 -4.82 8.59 -10.64
N ALA A 2 -5.89 7.92 -10.20
CA ALA A 2 -6.04 6.45 -10.36
C ALA A 2 -5.87 5.94 -11.80
N GLU A 3 -6.59 6.52 -12.76
CA GLU A 3 -6.43 6.16 -14.18
C GLU A 3 -5.02 6.41 -14.73
N ALA A 4 -4.32 7.41 -14.21
CA ALA A 4 -2.94 7.68 -14.62
C ALA A 4 -2.01 6.59 -14.09
N VAL A 5 -2.20 6.16 -12.84
CA VAL A 5 -1.47 5.03 -12.25
C VAL A 5 -1.77 3.72 -12.98
N GLN A 6 -3.04 3.45 -13.30
CA GLN A 6 -3.43 2.27 -14.07
C GLN A 6 -2.71 2.22 -15.42
N ARG A 7 -2.78 3.29 -16.22
CA ARG A 7 -2.06 3.39 -17.50
C ARG A 7 -0.55 3.22 -17.31
N ALA A 8 0.01 3.80 -16.25
CA ALA A 8 1.44 3.67 -15.98
C ALA A 8 1.87 2.21 -15.69
N LEU A 9 1.05 1.45 -14.96
CA LEU A 9 1.26 0.02 -14.70
C LEU A 9 1.11 -0.82 -15.97
N GLU A 10 0.09 -0.55 -16.79
CA GLU A 10 -0.17 -1.24 -18.07
C GLU A 10 0.97 -0.99 -19.07
N ASP A 11 1.36 0.29 -19.25
CA ASP A 11 2.39 0.71 -20.19
C ASP A 11 3.83 0.46 -19.67
N ARG A 12 3.98 0.05 -18.40
CA ARG A 12 5.26 -0.09 -17.70
C ARG A 12 6.14 1.17 -17.76
N ARG A 13 5.53 2.33 -17.57
CA ARG A 13 6.21 3.64 -17.63
C ARG A 13 6.28 4.32 -16.26
N MET A 14 7.26 5.20 -16.11
CA MET A 14 7.34 6.06 -14.93
C MET A 14 6.24 7.12 -14.97
N LEU A 15 5.63 7.35 -13.81
CA LEU A 15 4.63 8.39 -13.60
C LEU A 15 5.04 9.22 -12.37
N LEU A 16 5.11 10.54 -12.54
CA LEU A 16 5.26 11.49 -11.46
C LEU A 16 3.92 12.19 -11.24
N VAL A 17 3.43 12.21 -10.01
CA VAL A 17 2.17 12.87 -9.63
C VAL A 17 2.40 13.70 -8.38
N GLU A 18 1.95 14.94 -8.40
CA GLU A 18 1.78 15.76 -7.21
C GLU A 18 0.32 15.66 -6.74
N ALA A 19 0.12 15.36 -5.46
CA ALA A 19 -1.20 15.26 -4.86
C ALA A 19 -1.18 15.83 -3.44
N GLY A 20 -2.06 16.80 -3.18
CA GLY A 20 -2.21 17.41 -1.86
C GLY A 20 -2.65 16.42 -0.77
N THR A 21 -2.52 16.82 0.49
CA THR A 21 -3.09 16.07 1.62
C THR A 21 -4.61 15.97 1.51
N GLY A 22 -5.20 14.87 1.96
CA GLY A 22 -6.67 14.65 1.90
C GLY A 22 -7.25 14.34 0.52
N THR A 23 -6.48 14.39 -0.57
CA THR A 23 -6.98 14.17 -1.95
C THR A 23 -7.23 12.71 -2.33
N GLY A 24 -7.10 11.76 -1.39
CA GLY A 24 -7.29 10.33 -1.67
C GLY A 24 -6.12 9.67 -2.41
N LYS A 25 -4.91 10.25 -2.35
CA LYS A 25 -3.71 9.71 -3.02
C LYS A 25 -3.45 8.22 -2.78
N THR A 26 -3.73 7.74 -1.56
CA THR A 26 -3.50 6.34 -1.18
C THR A 26 -4.40 5.39 -1.94
N LEU A 27 -5.71 5.62 -1.91
CA LEU A 27 -6.67 4.82 -2.68
C LEU A 27 -6.39 4.91 -4.19
N ALA A 28 -5.99 6.08 -4.66
CA ALA A 28 -5.70 6.30 -6.07
C ALA A 28 -4.54 5.46 -6.60
N TYR A 29 -3.53 5.09 -5.80
CA TYR A 29 -2.50 4.14 -6.24
C TYR A 29 -2.80 2.69 -5.85
N LEU A 30 -3.47 2.44 -4.71
CA LEU A 30 -3.75 1.08 -4.24
C LEU A 30 -4.77 0.36 -5.12
N LEU A 31 -5.84 1.05 -5.51
CA LEU A 31 -6.91 0.45 -6.31
C LEU A 31 -6.39 -0.13 -7.64
N PRO A 32 -5.71 0.63 -8.51
CA PRO A 32 -5.16 0.08 -9.74
C PRO A 32 -4.01 -0.91 -9.49
N ALA A 33 -3.22 -0.75 -8.42
CA ALA A 33 -2.18 -1.72 -8.07
C ALA A 33 -2.77 -3.11 -7.77
N ILE A 34 -3.86 -3.17 -7.01
CA ILE A 34 -4.56 -4.44 -6.71
C ILE A 34 -5.19 -5.01 -7.99
N LEU A 35 -5.91 -4.19 -8.75
CA LEU A 35 -6.60 -4.63 -9.98
C LEU A 35 -5.64 -5.09 -11.07
N SER A 36 -4.39 -4.63 -11.07
CA SER A 36 -3.38 -5.08 -12.03
C SER A 36 -3.02 -6.57 -11.90
N GLY A 37 -3.29 -7.19 -10.75
CA GLY A 37 -2.86 -8.57 -10.44
C GLY A 37 -1.34 -8.74 -10.32
N GLN A 38 -0.57 -7.65 -10.40
CA GLN A 38 0.89 -7.67 -10.29
C GLN A 38 1.33 -7.68 -8.82
N LYS A 39 2.53 -8.19 -8.56
CA LYS A 39 3.18 -8.02 -7.27
C LYS A 39 3.71 -6.59 -7.15
N VAL A 40 3.05 -5.76 -6.34
CA VAL A 40 3.39 -4.35 -6.16
C VAL A 40 4.02 -4.10 -4.79
N VAL A 41 5.06 -3.27 -4.76
CA VAL A 41 5.66 -2.74 -3.53
C VAL A 41 5.24 -1.28 -3.36
N VAL A 42 4.62 -0.96 -2.24
CA VAL A 42 4.29 0.41 -1.86
C VAL A 42 5.31 0.88 -0.82
N SER A 43 6.03 1.96 -1.13
CA SER A 43 6.96 2.61 -0.20
C SER A 43 6.36 3.92 0.30
N THR A 44 6.50 4.19 1.59
CA THR A 44 5.97 5.40 2.24
C THR A 44 6.92 5.88 3.34
N GLY A 45 6.82 7.17 3.71
CA GLY A 45 7.85 7.85 4.50
C GLY A 45 7.94 7.46 5.98
N THR A 46 6.89 6.91 6.58
CA THR A 46 6.88 6.56 8.01
C THR A 46 6.17 5.25 8.30
N ARG A 47 6.48 4.63 9.45
CA ARG A 47 5.78 3.43 9.92
C ARG A 47 4.29 3.70 10.15
N THR A 48 3.94 4.86 10.70
CA THR A 48 2.54 5.24 10.91
C THR A 48 1.75 5.29 9.61
N LEU A 49 2.36 5.76 8.51
CA LEU A 49 1.72 5.74 7.20
C LEU A 49 1.58 4.31 6.65
N GLN A 50 2.53 3.41 6.94
CA GLN A 50 2.38 1.99 6.60
C GLN A 50 1.23 1.36 7.37
N ASP A 51 1.14 1.63 8.68
CA ASP A 51 0.08 1.11 9.54
C ASP A 51 -1.29 1.64 9.08
N GLN A 52 -1.39 2.93 8.69
CA GLN A 52 -2.61 3.48 8.09
C GLN A 52 -3.04 2.72 6.81
N ILE A 53 -2.10 2.40 5.92
CA ILE A 53 -2.41 1.61 4.72
C ILE A 53 -2.93 0.23 5.09
N LEU A 54 -2.33 -0.43 6.08
CA LEU A 54 -2.64 -1.81 6.48
C LEU A 54 -3.94 -1.94 7.27
N ASP A 55 -4.18 -1.00 8.18
CA ASP A 55 -5.23 -1.10 9.20
C ASP A 55 -6.49 -0.32 8.81
N HIS A 56 -6.41 0.55 7.79
CA HIS A 56 -7.55 1.34 7.32
C HIS A 56 -7.77 1.20 5.80
N ASP A 57 -6.80 1.59 4.99
CA ASP A 57 -7.02 1.72 3.53
C ASP A 57 -7.22 0.37 2.84
N LEU A 58 -6.43 -0.64 3.22
CA LEU A 58 -6.57 -1.99 2.70
C LEU A 58 -7.87 -2.66 3.16
N PRO A 59 -8.26 -2.64 4.46
CA PRO A 59 -9.57 -3.10 4.91
C PRO A 59 -10.73 -2.49 4.14
N LEU A 60 -10.73 -1.17 3.92
CA LEU A 60 -11.74 -0.48 3.11
C LEU A 60 -11.82 -1.08 1.70
N LEU A 61 -10.67 -1.31 1.05
CA LEU A 61 -10.62 -1.91 -0.28
C LEU A 61 -11.10 -3.38 -0.26
N ARG A 62 -10.79 -4.15 0.79
CA ARG A 62 -11.25 -5.55 0.92
C ARG A 62 -12.77 -5.65 0.95
N GLU A 63 -13.41 -4.73 1.66
CA GLU A 63 -14.87 -4.69 1.82
C GLU A 63 -15.59 -4.40 0.49
N HIS A 64 -14.99 -3.56 -0.37
CA HIS A 64 -15.69 -3.02 -1.55
C HIS A 64 -15.28 -3.68 -2.88
N LEU A 65 -14.12 -4.33 -2.97
CA LEU A 65 -13.60 -4.84 -4.24
C LEU A 65 -14.16 -6.20 -4.67
N GLY A 66 -14.80 -6.96 -3.77
CA GLY A 66 -15.35 -8.28 -4.08
C GLY A 66 -14.30 -9.33 -4.50
N GLN A 67 -13.01 -9.06 -4.31
CA GLN A 67 -11.90 -9.97 -4.61
C GLN A 67 -10.85 -9.99 -3.49
N PRO A 68 -10.05 -11.06 -3.35
CA PRO A 68 -9.02 -11.15 -2.32
C PRO A 68 -7.96 -10.05 -2.46
N VAL A 69 -7.76 -9.29 -1.39
CA VAL A 69 -6.67 -8.30 -1.28
C VAL A 69 -5.62 -8.83 -0.30
N VAL A 70 -4.52 -9.34 -0.84
CA VAL A 70 -3.40 -9.88 -0.06
C VAL A 70 -2.30 -8.83 0.04
N ALA A 71 -1.90 -8.50 1.27
CA ALA A 71 -0.84 -7.55 1.53
C ALA A 71 -0.12 -7.94 2.83
N SER A 72 1.17 -7.59 2.91
CA SER A 72 1.97 -7.74 4.13
C SER A 72 2.81 -6.50 4.35
N ALA A 73 3.05 -6.15 5.60
CA ALA A 73 3.99 -5.11 5.98
C ALA A 73 5.43 -5.63 5.84
N MET A 74 6.34 -4.77 5.38
CA MET A 74 7.77 -5.00 5.46
C MET A 74 8.38 -3.91 6.35
N LYS A 75 8.83 -4.30 7.55
CA LYS A 75 9.43 -3.39 8.54
C LYS A 75 10.90 -3.78 8.77
N GLY A 76 11.72 -2.84 9.23
CA GLY A 76 13.10 -3.15 9.64
C GLY A 76 13.11 -4.08 10.86
N LEU A 77 14.14 -4.92 11.00
CA LEU A 77 14.23 -5.95 12.05
C LEU A 77 14.02 -5.41 13.48
N SER A 78 14.51 -4.19 13.75
CA SER A 78 14.34 -3.51 15.03
C SER A 78 12.89 -3.20 15.41
N ASN A 79 11.94 -3.37 14.47
CA ASN A 79 10.50 -3.19 14.70
C ASN A 79 9.78 -4.48 15.07
N TYR A 80 10.50 -5.60 15.21
CA TYR A 80 9.94 -6.88 15.63
C TYR A 80 10.48 -7.26 17.01
N VAL A 81 9.60 -7.79 17.84
CA VAL A 81 9.99 -8.29 19.17
C VAL A 81 10.84 -9.55 18.99
N CYS A 82 12.05 -9.53 19.54
CA CYS A 82 12.85 -10.74 19.68
C CYS A 82 12.28 -11.59 20.82
N ARG A 83 11.61 -12.70 20.47
CA ARG A 83 10.95 -13.60 21.44
C ARG A 83 11.90 -14.12 22.52
N ARG A 84 13.17 -14.35 22.17
CA ARG A 84 14.20 -14.77 23.13
C ARG A 84 14.48 -13.69 24.18
N ARG A 85 14.76 -12.46 23.74
CA ARG A 85 15.03 -11.32 24.63
C ARG A 85 13.82 -10.90 25.47
N PHE A 86 12.60 -11.19 25.00
CA PHE A 86 11.37 -10.89 25.73
C PHE A 86 11.06 -11.91 26.83
N ALA A 87 11.56 -13.14 26.71
CA ALA A 87 11.33 -14.21 27.68
C ALA A 87 12.34 -14.21 28.84
N GLU A 88 13.38 -13.39 28.76
CA GLU A 88 14.36 -13.09 29.83
C GLU A 88 13.85 -11.92 30.68
#